data_AF-A0A925FID6-F1
#
_entry.id   AF-A0A925FID6-F1
#
_cell.length_a   1.000
_cell.length_b   1.000
_cell.length_c   1.000
_cell.angle_alpha   90.00
_cell.angle_beta   90.00
_cell.angle_gamma   90.00
#
_symmetry.space_group_name_H-M   'P 1'
#
loop_
_entity.id
_entity.type
_entity.pdbx_description
1 polymer ?
#
loop_
_entity_poly.entity_id
_entity_poly.type
_entity_poly.pdbx_seq_one_letter_code
_entity_poly.pdbx_strand_id
1 'polypeptide(L)'
;MAARPHRLSAASLETLAIIAYRQPIGRAEIEEIRGVNVGGVLKSLHERGLIDVVGRGEGLGRPLLYGTTPLFLEQFALRHLEELPRADELAVALRAEPRPL
;
A
#
# COMPACT_ATOMS: atom_id res chain seq x y z
N MET A 1 26.89 -2.69 1.15
CA MET A 1 26.25 -2.36 2.44
C MET A 1 24.75 -2.27 2.17
N ALA A 2 23.95 -3.24 2.61
CA ALA A 2 22.50 -3.14 2.46
C ALA A 2 22.02 -1.99 3.36
N ALA A 3 21.58 -0.88 2.75
CA ALA A 3 21.01 0.23 3.47
C ALA A 3 19.83 -0.32 4.30
N ARG A 4 19.84 -0.08 5.62
CA ARG A 4 18.72 -0.45 6.48
C ARG A 4 17.46 0.18 5.87
N PRO A 5 16.43 -0.59 5.48
CA PRO A 5 15.28 -0.03 4.81
C PRO A 5 14.69 1.05 5.72
N HIS A 6 14.64 2.28 5.21
CA HIS A 6 14.14 3.40 5.99
C HIS A 6 12.69 3.10 6.36
N ARG A 7 12.43 2.95 7.66
CA ARG A 7 11.11 2.62 8.18
C ARG A 7 10.07 3.56 7.58
N LEU A 8 9.02 2.98 7.02
CA LEU A 8 7.88 3.74 6.55
C LEU A 8 7.20 4.42 7.74
N SER A 9 6.76 5.66 7.54
CA SER A 9 5.92 6.35 8.54
C SER A 9 4.57 5.65 8.65
N ALA A 10 3.83 5.90 9.74
CA ALA A 10 2.46 5.39 9.88
C ALA A 10 1.59 5.81 8.70
N ALA A 11 1.65 7.08 8.30
CA ALA A 11 0.90 7.58 7.15
C ALA A 11 1.30 6.90 5.84
N SER A 12 2.57 6.53 5.68
CA SER A 12 3.06 5.78 4.50
C SER A 12 2.55 4.35 4.49
N LEU A 13 2.57 3.68 5.64
CA LEU A 13 2.04 2.31 5.79
C LEU A 13 0.53 2.26 5.55
N GLU A 14 -0.22 3.21 6.07
CA GLU A 14 -1.67 3.32 5.84
C GLU A 14 -2.01 3.49 4.36
N THR A 15 -1.33 4.39 3.65
CA THR A 15 -1.52 4.55 2.18
C THR A 15 -1.12 3.29 1.44
N LEU A 16 0.02 2.69 1.78
CA LEU A 16 0.52 1.49 1.12
C LEU A 16 -0.45 0.32 1.31
N ALA A 17 -1.03 0.16 2.49
CA ALA A 17 -2.04 -0.85 2.77
C ALA A 17 -3.28 -0.64 1.91
N ILE A 18 -3.80 0.59 1.80
CA ILE A 18 -4.94 0.89 0.91
C ILE A 18 -4.65 0.47 -0.52
N ILE A 19 -3.46 0.80 -1.05
CA ILE A 19 -3.07 0.40 -2.41
C ILE A 19 -3.01 -1.12 -2.53
N ALA A 20 -2.35 -1.81 -1.60
CA ALA A 20 -2.20 -3.26 -1.65
C ALA A 20 -3.55 -4.00 -1.70
N TYR A 21 -4.55 -3.53 -0.93
CA TYR A 21 -5.87 -4.16 -0.84
C TYR A 21 -6.89 -3.67 -1.87
N ARG A 22 -6.67 -2.51 -2.52
CA ARG A 22 -7.65 -1.89 -3.43
C ARG A 22 -7.15 -1.65 -4.85
N GLN A 23 -5.91 -2.03 -5.16
CA GLN A 23 -5.35 -1.86 -6.51
C GLN A 23 -6.21 -2.55 -7.59
N PRO A 24 -6.29 -1.96 -8.80
CA PRO A 24 -5.73 -0.67 -9.18
C PRO A 24 -6.58 0.51 -8.64
N ILE A 25 -5.95 1.49 -7.98
CA ILE A 25 -6.68 2.60 -7.32
C ILE A 25 -6.09 3.99 -7.65
N GLY A 26 -6.95 5.00 -7.83
CA GLY A 26 -6.54 6.37 -8.13
C GLY A 26 -6.23 7.21 -6.89
N ARG A 27 -5.45 8.30 -7.07
CA ARG A 27 -5.10 9.22 -5.96
C ARG A 27 -6.33 9.77 -5.24
N ALA A 28 -7.37 10.17 -5.98
CA ALA A 28 -8.57 10.77 -5.38
C ALA A 28 -9.29 9.80 -4.45
N GLU A 29 -9.41 8.53 -4.86
CA GLU A 29 -10.04 7.47 -4.04
C GLU A 29 -9.22 7.17 -2.79
N ILE A 30 -7.88 7.16 -2.89
CA ILE A 30 -7.00 7.02 -1.72
C ILE A 30 -7.21 8.20 -0.75
N GLU A 31 -7.30 9.43 -1.26
CA GLU A 31 -7.52 10.62 -0.43
C GLU A 31 -8.90 10.61 0.23
N GLU A 32 -9.92 10.12 -0.46
CA GLU A 32 -11.26 9.93 0.09
C GLU A 32 -11.25 8.95 1.27
N ILE A 33 -10.56 7.80 1.11
CA ILE A 33 -10.43 6.80 2.19
C ILE A 33 -9.60 7.34 3.37
N ARG A 34 -8.52 8.08 3.10
CA ARG A 34 -7.62 8.62 4.12
C ARG A 34 -8.16 9.89 4.79
N GLY A 35 -9.06 10.61 4.13
CA GLY A 35 -9.55 11.92 4.56
C GLY A 35 -8.52 13.05 4.52
N VAL A 36 -7.34 12.82 3.90
CA VAL A 36 -6.22 13.79 3.85
C VAL A 36 -5.47 13.69 2.53
N ASN A 37 -4.69 14.72 2.18
CA ASN A 37 -3.83 14.70 1.00
C ASN A 37 -2.73 13.64 1.10
N VAL A 38 -2.51 12.88 0.01
CA VAL A 38 -1.52 11.79 -0.02
C VAL A 38 -0.43 11.97 -1.08
N GLY A 39 -0.35 13.13 -1.74
CA GLY A 39 0.56 13.35 -2.88
C GLY A 39 2.04 13.11 -2.53
N GLY A 40 2.51 13.64 -1.40
CA GLY A 40 3.88 13.42 -0.93
C GLY A 40 4.17 11.96 -0.54
N VAL A 41 3.16 11.28 0.02
CA VAL A 41 3.28 9.85 0.39
C VAL A 41 3.36 8.98 -0.86
N LEU A 42 2.48 9.21 -1.85
CA LEU A 42 2.52 8.49 -3.13
C LEU A 42 3.87 8.67 -3.83
N LYS A 43 4.37 9.92 -3.89
CA LYS A 43 5.70 10.21 -4.44
C LYS A 43 6.78 9.40 -3.72
N SER A 44 6.81 9.41 -2.39
CA SER A 44 7.83 8.68 -1.63
C SER A 44 7.73 7.16 -1.80
N LEU A 45 6.52 6.59 -1.81
CA LEU A 45 6.32 5.15 -2.02
C LEU A 45 6.75 4.73 -3.42
N HIS A 46 6.47 5.56 -4.43
CA HIS A 46 6.89 5.32 -5.82
C HIS A 46 8.41 5.44 -5.99
N GLU A 47 9.05 6.46 -5.42
CA GLU A 47 10.52 6.62 -5.43
C GLU A 47 11.24 5.46 -4.73
N ARG A 48 10.60 4.87 -3.72
CA ARG A 48 11.09 3.66 -3.03
C ARG A 48 10.83 2.38 -3.82
N GLY A 49 10.11 2.47 -4.94
CA GLY A 49 9.76 1.34 -5.79
C GLY A 49 8.72 0.39 -5.19
N LEU A 50 7.97 0.79 -4.16
CA LEU A 50 6.95 -0.07 -3.53
C LEU A 50 5.61 -0.07 -4.27
N ILE A 51 5.35 1.01 -5.00
CA ILE A 51 4.17 1.16 -5.85
C ILE A 51 4.57 1.69 -7.22
N ASP A 52 3.76 1.40 -8.22
CA ASP A 52 3.90 1.95 -9.57
C ASP A 52 2.54 2.29 -10.19
N VAL A 53 2.56 3.04 -11.28
CA VAL A 53 1.41 3.29 -12.12
C VAL A 53 1.14 2.04 -12.96
N VAL A 54 0.05 1.36 -12.64
CA VAL A 54 -0.37 0.13 -13.32
C VAL A 54 -1.40 0.38 -14.44
N GLY A 55 -1.88 1.62 -14.56
CA GLY A 55 -2.82 1.99 -15.61
C GLY A 55 -3.33 3.41 -15.49
N ARG A 56 -4.36 3.71 -16.28
CA ARG A 56 -5.12 4.96 -16.21
C ARG A 56 -6.59 4.65 -16.13
N GLY A 57 -7.29 5.30 -15.20
CA GLY A 57 -8.72 5.14 -15.00
C GLY A 57 -9.54 5.81 -16.11
N GLU A 58 -10.81 5.45 -16.15
CA GLU A 58 -11.81 6.11 -16.98
C GLU A 58 -12.36 7.35 -16.25
N GLY A 59 -12.58 8.45 -16.97
CA GLY A 59 -13.07 9.71 -16.41
C GLY A 59 -12.23 10.94 -16.76
N LEU A 60 -12.63 12.09 -16.23
CA LEU A 60 -11.99 13.38 -16.54
C LEU A 60 -10.51 13.37 -16.11
N GLY A 61 -9.64 13.75 -17.04
CA GLY A 61 -8.19 13.80 -16.80
C GLY A 61 -7.48 12.44 -16.80
N ARG A 62 -8.19 11.32 -17.01
CA ARG A 62 -7.64 9.94 -17.08
C ARG A 62 -6.63 9.67 -15.94
N PRO A 63 -7.11 9.63 -14.69
CA PRO A 63 -6.25 9.60 -13.51
C PRO A 63 -5.32 8.39 -13.53
N LEU A 64 -4.10 8.56 -13.00
CA LEU A 64 -3.17 7.45 -12.81
C LEU A 64 -3.73 6.49 -11.77
N LEU A 65 -3.64 5.19 -12.06
CA LEU A 65 -3.99 4.12 -11.12
C LEU A 65 -2.71 3.49 -10.59
N TYR A 66 -2.67 3.30 -9.28
CA TYR A 66 -1.52 2.75 -8.57
C TYR A 66 -1.75 1.30 -8.14
N GLY A 67 -0.67 0.53 -8.15
CA GLY A 67 -0.60 -0.84 -7.63
C GLY A 67 0.76 -1.12 -6.98
N THR A 68 0.86 -2.25 -6.29
CA THR A 68 2.11 -2.69 -5.64
C THR A 68 3.07 -3.32 -6.63
N THR A 69 4.36 -3.30 -6.33
CA THR A 69 5.43 -3.88 -7.18
C THR A 69 5.93 -5.22 -6.63
N PRO A 70 6.80 -5.94 -7.37
CA PRO A 70 7.52 -7.09 -6.80
C PRO A 70 8.36 -6.74 -5.57
N LEU A 71 8.95 -5.54 -5.49
CA LEU A 71 9.71 -5.10 -4.32
C LEU A 71 8.83 -5.01 -3.07
N PHE A 72 7.54 -4.67 -3.21
CA PHE A 72 6.60 -4.75 -2.10
C PHE A 72 6.51 -6.20 -1.58
N LEU A 73 6.31 -7.17 -2.46
CA LEU A 73 6.23 -8.59 -2.05
C LEU A 73 7.51 -9.03 -1.33
N GLU A 74 8.68 -8.67 -1.87
CA GLU A 74 9.98 -8.95 -1.24
C GLU A 74 10.11 -8.32 0.16
N GLN A 75 9.75 -7.04 0.31
CA GLN A 75 9.85 -6.34 1.59
C GLN A 75 8.91 -6.88 2.66
N PHE A 76 7.74 -7.37 2.26
CA PHE A 76 6.75 -7.95 3.17
C PHE A 76 6.82 -9.48 3.26
N ALA A 77 7.84 -10.09 2.63
CA ALA A 77 8.07 -11.53 2.61
C ALA A 77 6.86 -12.34 2.11
N LEU A 78 6.17 -11.80 1.10
CA LEU A 78 5.02 -12.42 0.45
C LEU A 78 5.46 -13.05 -0.88
N ARG A 79 4.86 -14.18 -1.23
CA ARG A 79 5.05 -14.78 -2.56
C ARG A 79 4.09 -14.22 -3.59
N HIS A 80 2.89 -13.84 -3.14
CA HIS A 80 1.81 -13.33 -3.97
C HIS A 80 0.85 -12.50 -3.11
N LEU A 81 0.05 -11.63 -3.75
CA LEU A 81 -0.81 -10.67 -3.03
C LEU A 81 -1.93 -11.35 -2.23
N GLU A 82 -2.35 -12.55 -2.63
CA GLU A 82 -3.40 -13.32 -1.96
C GLU A 82 -2.94 -13.86 -0.59
N GLU A 83 -1.66 -13.75 -0.24
CA GLU A 83 -1.14 -14.03 1.10
C GLU A 83 -1.40 -12.86 2.08
N LEU A 84 -1.87 -11.71 1.58
CA LEU A 84 -2.32 -10.64 2.45
C LEU A 84 -3.58 -11.08 3.21
N PRO A 85 -3.65 -10.90 4.54
CA PRO A 85 -4.80 -11.29 5.33
C PRO A 85 -6.05 -10.59 4.80
N ARG A 86 -7.11 -11.37 4.56
CA ARG A 86 -8.39 -10.81 4.11
C ARG A 86 -8.95 -9.86 5.18
N ALA A 87 -9.84 -8.94 4.78
CA ALA A 87 -10.35 -7.93 5.70
C ALA A 87 -11.04 -8.53 6.95
N ASP A 88 -11.69 -9.68 6.81
CA ASP A 88 -12.28 -10.47 7.89
C ASP A 88 -11.22 -11.14 8.77
N GLU A 89 -10.14 -11.66 8.18
CA GLU A 89 -9.00 -12.23 8.89
C GLU A 89 -8.20 -11.15 9.64
N LEU A 90 -8.09 -9.94 9.09
CA LEU A 90 -7.42 -8.81 9.73
C LEU A 90 -8.12 -8.43 11.03
N ALA A 91 -9.45 -8.44 11.06
CA ALA A 91 -10.21 -8.17 12.28
C ALA A 91 -9.93 -9.21 13.38
N VAL A 92 -9.67 -10.47 13.00
CA VAL A 92 -9.28 -11.53 13.93
C VAL A 92 -7.82 -11.37 14.35
N ALA A 93 -6.90 -11.09 13.43
CA ALA A 93 -5.48 -10.89 13.71
C ALA A 93 -5.21 -9.70 14.64
N LEU A 94 -5.97 -8.61 14.49
CA LEU A 94 -5.90 -7.44 15.38
C LEU A 94 -6.50 -7.72 16.78
N ARG A 95 -7.37 -8.73 16.90
CA ARG A 95 -7.94 -9.19 18.18
C ARG A 95 -7.12 -10.29 18.84
N ALA A 96 -6.32 -11.03 18.06
CA ALA A 96 -5.39 -12.00 18.58
C ALA A 96 -4.29 -11.23 19.34
N GLU A 97 -4.26 -11.40 20.66
CA GLU A 97 -3.18 -10.84 21.47
C GLU A 97 -1.82 -11.27 20.91
N PRO A 98 -0.79 -10.40 20.93
CA PRO A 98 0.54 -10.81 20.54
C PRO A 98 0.94 -11.98 21.44
N ARG A 99 1.15 -13.16 20.83
CA ARG A 99 1.61 -14.35 21.54
C ARG A 99 2.88 -13.97 22.29
N PRO A 100 2.91 -14.00 23.64
CA PRO A 100 4.12 -13.72 24.37
C PRO A 100 5.16 -14.78 23.97
N LEU A 101 6.37 -14.31 23.63
CA LEU A 101 7.54 -15.16 23.40
C LEU A 101 8.00 -15.77 24.73
#